data_AF-A0A817UJ48-F1
#
_entry.id   AF-A0A817UJ48-F1
#
_cell.length_a   1.000
_cell.length_b   1.000
_cell.length_c   1.000
_cell.angle_alpha   90.00
_cell.angle_beta   90.00
_cell.angle_gamma   90.00
#
_symmetry.space_group_name_H-M   'P 1'
#
loop_
_entity.id
_entity.type
_entity.pdbx_description
1 polymer ?
#
loop_
_entity_poly.entity_id
_entity_poly.type
_entity_poly.pdbx_seq_one_letter_code
_entity_poly.pdbx_strand_id
1 'polypeptide(L)' 'HQPHYIGFHTTTSEAAVSIAHSEFQPSTGVYFARSIDGTIGKARTGGNAYIIAKIRMGKVYGAHRNLLDKKTSIIQSSSV' A
#
# COMPACT_ATOMS: atom_id res chain seq x y z
N HIS A 1 -8.22 22.78 1.51
CA HIS A 1 -7.71 21.92 2.61
C HIS A 1 -7.98 20.47 2.28
N GLN A 2 -6.99 19.73 1.75
CA GLN A 2 -7.14 18.28 1.56
C GLN A 2 -6.76 17.57 2.86
N PRO A 3 -7.52 16.54 3.30
CA PRO A 3 -7.16 15.80 4.49
C PRO A 3 -5.82 15.09 4.30
N HIS A 4 -4.91 15.34 5.23
CA HIS A 4 -3.68 14.58 5.35
C HIS A 4 -3.91 13.43 6.33
N TYR A 5 -3.41 12.26 5.97
CA TYR A 5 -3.59 11.04 6.74
C TYR A 5 -2.24 10.46 7.12
N ILE A 6 -2.07 10.01 8.35
CA ILE A 6 -0.85 9.31 8.79
C ILE A 6 -1.08 7.81 8.59
N GLY A 7 -0.35 7.22 7.66
CA GLY A 7 -0.40 5.80 7.34
C GLY A 7 0.82 5.05 7.86
N PHE A 8 0.61 3.78 8.20
CA PHE A 8 1.64 2.87 8.69
C PHE A 8 1.86 1.73 7.71
N HIS A 9 3.11 1.46 7.33
CA HIS A 9 3.47 0.40 6.41
C HIS A 9 4.58 -0.46 7.02
N THR A 10 4.37 -1.78 7.07
CA THR A 10 5.41 -2.73 7.51
C THR A 10 6.13 -3.30 6.30
N THR A 11 7.45 -3.42 6.39
CA THR A 11 8.32 -3.93 5.33
C THR A 11 9.62 -4.49 5.95
N THR A 12 10.55 -4.96 5.12
CA THR A 12 11.89 -5.35 5.58
C THR A 12 12.77 -4.13 5.80
N SER A 13 13.78 -4.23 6.66
CA SER A 13 14.76 -3.16 6.88
C SER A 13 15.41 -2.64 5.59
N GLU A 14 15.78 -3.54 4.67
CA GLU A 14 16.44 -3.18 3.40
C GLU A 14 15.49 -2.39 2.50
N ALA A 15 14.23 -2.84 2.41
CA ALA A 15 13.20 -2.13 1.66
C ALA A 15 12.88 -0.77 2.30
N ALA A 16 12.87 -0.68 3.64
CA ALA A 16 12.66 0.58 4.35
C ALA A 16 13.74 1.61 4.02
N VAL A 17 15.02 1.19 4.03
CA VAL A 17 16.14 2.04 3.63
C VAL A 17 15.98 2.48 2.16
N SER A 18 15.68 1.55 1.26
CA SER A 18 15.47 1.89 -0.15
C SER A 18 14.36 2.92 -0.34
N ILE A 19 13.19 2.72 0.27
CA ILE A 19 12.04 3.63 0.18
C ILE A 19 12.39 5.02 0.74
N ALA A 20 13.16 5.10 1.82
CA ALA A 20 13.59 6.38 2.39
C ALA A 20 14.48 7.19 1.44
N HIS A 21 15.22 6.54 0.53
CA HIS A 21 16.11 7.19 -0.44
C HIS A 21 15.47 7.46 -1.80
N SER A 22 14.47 6.67 -2.23
CA SER A 22 13.95 6.71 -3.62
C SER A 22 12.42 6.67 -3.76
N GLU A 23 11.67 6.73 -2.66
CA GLU A 23 10.20 6.62 -2.59
C GLU A 23 9.64 5.20 -2.79
N PHE A 24 8.31 5.07 -2.67
CA PHE A 24 7.61 3.80 -2.92
C PHE A 24 7.47 3.52 -4.42
N GLN A 25 7.77 2.29 -4.85
CA GLN A 25 7.70 1.87 -6.26
C GLN A 25 6.75 0.67 -6.48
N PRO A 26 5.43 0.80 -6.26
CA PRO A 26 4.49 -0.31 -6.41
C PRO A 26 4.04 -0.53 -7.87
N SER A 27 3.76 -1.77 -8.25
CA SER A 27 3.13 -2.07 -9.55
C SER A 27 1.62 -1.77 -9.59
N THR A 28 0.93 -1.87 -8.44
CA THR A 28 -0.54 -1.69 -8.34
C THR A 28 -0.96 -0.66 -7.29
N GLY A 29 -0.21 -0.54 -6.19
CA GLY A 29 -0.44 0.44 -5.12
C GLY A 29 0.30 0.08 -3.84
N VAL A 30 0.34 1.01 -2.88
CA VAL A 30 0.88 0.79 -1.53
C VAL A 30 -0.26 0.74 -0.53
N TYR A 31 -0.21 -0.25 0.36
CA TYR A 31 -1.19 -0.40 1.44
C TYR A 31 -0.66 0.21 2.72
N PHE A 32 -1.46 1.05 3.35
CA PHE A 32 -1.17 1.64 4.65
C PHE A 32 -2.25 1.26 5.65
N ALA A 33 -1.84 0.85 6.84
CA ALA A 33 -2.72 0.62 7.97
C ALA A 33 -3.06 1.94 8.69
N ARG A 34 -4.10 1.89 9.53
CA ARG A 34 -4.52 3.03 10.39
C ARG A 34 -3.78 3.16 11.71
N SER A 35 -3.04 2.13 12.05
CA SER A 35 -2.17 2.07 13.21
C SER A 35 -1.04 1.08 12.89
N ILE A 36 0.13 1.27 13.52
CA ILE A 36 0.55 0.34 14.57
C ILE A 36 0.14 -1.12 14.35
N ASP A 37 -0.77 -1.52 15.21
CA ASP A 37 -1.34 -2.87 15.31
C ASP A 37 -1.93 -3.39 13.99
N GLY A 38 -2.47 -2.50 13.15
CA GLY A 38 -3.02 -2.86 11.84
C GLY A 38 -1.99 -3.42 10.86
N THR A 39 -0.70 -3.25 11.14
CA THR A 39 0.41 -3.81 10.35
C THR A 39 0.88 -5.19 10.83
N ILE A 40 0.51 -5.60 12.05
CA ILE A 40 0.98 -6.86 12.64
C ILE A 40 0.50 -8.05 11.79
N GLY A 41 1.43 -8.92 11.40
CA GLY A 41 1.16 -10.10 10.58
C GLY A 41 0.77 -9.79 9.13
N LYS A 42 0.96 -8.56 8.64
CA LYS A 42 0.66 -8.16 7.25
C LYS A 42 1.85 -8.22 6.30
N ALA A 43 3.08 -8.19 6.83
CA ALA A 43 4.26 -8.39 6.03
C ALA A 43 4.31 -9.83 5.51
N ARG A 44 4.38 -10.00 4.19
CA ARG A 44 4.53 -11.33 3.55
C ARG A 44 5.90 -11.95 3.82
N THR A 45 6.90 -11.10 4.03
CA THR A 45 8.30 -11.48 4.26
C THR A 45 8.89 -10.52 5.27
N GLY A 46 9.42 -11.03 6.38
CA GLY A 46 10.33 -10.29 7.28
C GLY A 46 9.88 -8.88 7.66
N GLY A 47 8.66 -8.70 8.18
CA GLY A 47 8.15 -7.41 8.64
C GLY A 47 8.80 -6.93 9.93
N ASN A 48 10.05 -6.50 9.87
CA ASN A 48 10.84 -6.03 11.00
C ASN A 48 11.05 -4.51 11.02
N ALA A 49 10.60 -3.79 9.98
CA ALA A 49 10.67 -2.34 9.89
C ALA A 49 9.30 -1.70 9.62
N TYR A 50 9.17 -0.44 10.00
CA TYR A 50 7.97 0.36 9.82
C TYR A 50 8.28 1.69 9.14
N ILE A 51 7.48 2.05 8.15
CA ILE A 51 7.44 3.37 7.55
C ILE A 51 6.18 4.08 8.02
N ILE A 52 6.34 5.29 8.54
CA ILE A 52 5.25 6.19 8.91
C ILE A 52 5.22 7.32 7.87
N ALA A 53 4.13 7.45 7.14
CA ALA A 53 4.03 8.38 6.02
C ALA A 53 2.85 9.35 6.18
N LYS A 54 3.08 10.62 5.82
CA LYS A 54 2.00 11.60 5.64
C LYS A 54 1.46 11.49 4.22
N ILE A 55 0.20 11.07 4.09
CA ILE A 55 -0.45 10.75 2.84
C ILE A 55 -1.44 11.86 2.48
N ARG A 56 -1.41 12.29 1.21
CA ARG A 56 -2.43 13.17 0.63
C ARG A 56 -3.50 12.27 0.00
N MET A 57 -4.62 12.08 0.68
CA MET A 57 -5.62 11.07 0.31
C MET A 57 -6.44 11.41 -0.93
N GLY A 58 -6.55 12.70 -1.31
CA GLY A 58 -7.41 13.13 -2.40
C GLY A 58 -8.87 12.71 -2.16
N LYS A 59 -9.55 12.22 -3.22
CA LYS A 59 -10.91 11.67 -3.12
C LYS A 59 -10.85 10.19 -2.74
N VAL A 60 -11.46 9.86 -1.61
CA VAL A 60 -11.44 8.49 -1.04
C VAL A 60 -12.63 7.68 -1.55
N TYR A 61 -12.37 6.43 -1.94
CA TYR A 61 -13.39 5.47 -2.35
C TYR A 61 -13.34 4.24 -1.44
N GLY A 62 -14.51 3.78 -0.99
CA GLY A 62 -14.62 2.52 -0.26
C GLY A 62 -14.41 1.34 -1.20
N ALA A 63 -13.31 0.59 -1.02
CA ALA A 63 -13.11 -0.66 -1.75
C ALA A 63 -13.91 -1.78 -1.07
N HIS A 64 -15.09 -2.11 -1.60
CA HIS A 64 -15.73 -3.39 -1.31
C HIS A 64 -14.94 -4.50 -2.01
N ARG A 65 -14.69 -5.63 -1.31
CA ARG A 65 -13.81 -6.76 -1.76
C ARG A 65 -13.94 -7.13 -3.24
N ASN A 66 -15.13 -7.01 -3.83
CA ASN A 66 -15.41 -7.33 -5.23
C ASN A 66 -14.74 -6.40 -6.29
N LEU A 67 -14.15 -5.26 -5.89
CA LEU A 67 -13.45 -4.35 -6.81
C LEU A 67 -12.00 -4.77 -7.10
N LEU A 68 -11.40 -5.61 -6.24
CA LEU A 68 -10.03 -6.10 -6.43
C LEU A 68 -9.96 -7.23 -7.47
N ASP A 69 -11.03 -8.03 -7.62
CA ASP A 69 -11.10 -9.11 -8.62
C ASP A 69 -11.38 -8.61 -10.04
N LYS A 70 -12.01 -7.43 -10.19
CA LYS A 70 -12.40 -6.90 -11.50
C LYS A 70 -11.23 -6.36 -12.33
N LYS A 71 -10.05 -6.16 -11.74
CA LYS A 71 -8.84 -5.77 -12.49
C LYS A 71 -8.10 -6.96 -13.09
N THR A 72 -8.28 -8.16 -12.55
CA THR A 72 -7.66 -9.39 -13.08
C THR A 72 -8.34 -9.88 -14.37
N SER A 73 -9.62 -9.54 -14.56
CA SER A 73 -10.41 -9.96 -15.73
C SER A 73 -10.28 -9.06 -16.96
N ILE A 74 -9.74 -7.84 -16.82
CA ILE A 74 -9.60 -6.90 -17.95
C ILE A 74 -8.30 -7.15 -18.76
N ILE A 75 -7.30 -7.84 -18.17
CA ILE A 75 -6.00 -8.03 -18.84
C ILE A 75 -5.97 -9.31 -19.72
N GLN A 76 -6.90 -10.26 -19.54
CA GLN A 76 -6.92 -11.50 -20.33
C GLN A 76 -7.78 -11.45 -21.61
N SER A 77 -8.45 -10.33 -21.93
CA SER A 77 -9.38 -10.26 -23.08
C SER A 77 -8.78 -9.65 -24.36
N SER A 78 -7.45 -9.47 -24.42
CA SER A 78 -6.76 -8.92 -25.60
C SER A 78 -5.72 -9.90 -26.11
N SER A 79 -6.17 -10.98 -26.72
CA SER A 79 -5.37 -11.80 -27.64
C SER A 79 -6.31 -12.21 -28.78
N VAL A 80 -6.30 -11.39 -29.83
CA VAL A 80 -6.74 -11.77 -31.17
C VAL A 80 -5.53 -12.38 -31.86
#